data_AF-A0A1R4ISH9-F1
#
_entry.id   AF-A0A1R4ISH9-F1
#
_cell.length_a   1.000
_cell.length_b   1.000
_cell.length_c   1.000
_cell.angle_alpha   90.00
_cell.angle_beta   90.00
_cell.angle_gamma   90.00
#
_symmetry.space_group_name_H-M   'P 1'
#
loop_
_entity.id
_entity.type
_entity.pdbx_description
1 polymer ?
#
loop_
_entity_poly.entity_id
_entity_poly.type
_entity_poly.pdbx_seq_one_letter_code
_entity_poly.pdbx_strand_id
1 'polypeptide(L)'
;MTATYRIGCILLLIGVVILASCDKTEEFPANSSTFILPQNDNNTLIYEGKKAGDFEVASDEMNWSGIKKLIVKGHINNKDIGIIKRYIAEAFNGELREVDFRDAEVFEGQFINSPFHKLKNLDYFVFPRKIKSTGDNVMSESYWIREVIVPEDVEIIGDLTFQVVSLRLDVQQTGHVYPIDIPYMPIEKYQLPNTVREIGQFAYRYYPYEDLELPESVEVIKRGCFANTKLTSFTFPPKVTALPDECFLSSADLETITLPEGLKSIGSAPFAGTKIEELLMPDGIKEVGEGFLSGIHLKKIKWSQSLVELGNRAMRGNNFAELRIPGQIVHIGESCFYQSTTKRIWFHKDITELGRGFINGMDNLEEVHVAWVAPPPANTLFDNILINPLGTPEYNKSPDFEKVKLYVPAGTANLYKNAPGWKNFKQIIEE
;
A
#
# COMPACT_ATOMS: atom_id res chain seq x y z
N MET A 1 -65.07 -54.46 26.74
CA MET A 1 -63.69 -54.44 26.21
C MET A 1 -63.26 -52.97 26.20
N THR A 2 -62.94 -52.26 27.30
CA THR A 2 -62.07 -52.55 28.48
C THR A 2 -60.73 -53.12 28.01
N ALA A 3 -59.53 -52.61 28.33
CA ALA A 3 -58.97 -51.70 29.35
C ALA A 3 -57.59 -51.19 28.82
N THR A 4 -57.12 -49.95 29.04
CA THR A 4 -56.25 -49.48 30.17
C THR A 4 -54.97 -50.32 30.32
N TYR A 5 -53.72 -49.83 30.27
CA TYR A 5 -53.05 -48.95 31.25
C TYR A 5 -51.66 -48.45 30.77
N ARG A 6 -51.26 -47.30 31.32
CA ARG A 6 -49.91 -46.67 31.33
C ARG A 6 -48.86 -47.52 32.07
N ILE A 7 -47.57 -47.17 31.85
CA ILE A 7 -46.44 -46.90 32.80
C ILE A 7 -45.14 -47.18 32.01
N GLY A 8 -44.07 -46.39 31.98
CA GLY A 8 -43.68 -45.21 32.74
C GLY A 8 -42.30 -44.72 32.26
N CYS A 9 -41.96 -43.51 32.68
CA CYS A 9 -40.75 -42.73 32.44
C CYS A 9 -39.41 -43.47 32.64
N ILE A 10 -38.32 -42.96 32.02
CA ILE A 10 -37.17 -42.29 32.70
C ILE A 10 -36.01 -42.08 31.69
N LEU A 11 -35.51 -40.85 31.63
CA LEU A 11 -34.19 -40.48 31.08
C LEU A 11 -33.07 -41.19 31.85
N LEU A 12 -32.02 -41.69 31.18
CA LEU A 12 -30.61 -41.66 31.62
C LEU A 12 -29.73 -42.27 30.50
N LEU A 13 -29.00 -41.43 29.76
CA LEU A 13 -27.53 -41.27 29.80
C LEU A 13 -26.70 -42.47 29.31
N ILE A 14 -25.92 -42.18 28.26
CA ILE A 14 -24.54 -42.60 27.97
C ILE A 14 -24.30 -44.11 27.81
N GLY A 15 -23.83 -44.49 26.62
CA GLY A 15 -23.20 -45.79 26.45
C GLY A 15 -22.79 -46.10 25.00
N VAL A 16 -21.62 -45.57 24.61
CA VAL A 16 -20.62 -46.28 23.79
C VAL A 16 -21.09 -46.85 22.45
N VAL A 17 -20.79 -46.16 21.34
CA VAL A 17 -20.65 -46.80 20.03
C VAL A 17 -19.16 -47.04 19.78
N ILE A 18 -18.74 -48.29 19.97
CA ILE A 18 -17.48 -48.83 19.45
C ILE A 18 -17.74 -49.23 17.99
N LEU A 19 -16.99 -48.56 17.10
CA LEU A 19 -16.45 -48.96 15.81
C LEU A 19 -17.14 -50.13 15.07
N ALA A 20 -17.78 -49.79 13.94
CA ALA A 20 -17.89 -50.68 12.80
C ALA A 20 -17.05 -50.11 11.64
N SER A 21 -15.93 -50.78 11.39
CA SER A 21 -15.19 -50.76 10.13
C SER A 21 -16.16 -50.80 8.95
N CYS A 22 -16.11 -49.82 8.06
CA CYS A 22 -16.83 -49.88 6.79
C CYS A 22 -15.83 -49.88 5.64
N ASP A 23 -15.44 -51.10 5.25
CA ASP A 23 -15.06 -51.41 3.88
C ASP A 23 -16.26 -51.10 2.97
N LYS A 24 -16.26 -49.90 2.38
CA LYS A 24 -17.01 -49.61 1.16
C LYS A 24 -16.13 -48.78 0.24
N THR A 25 -15.56 -49.45 -0.75
CA THR A 25 -15.13 -48.82 -1.99
C THR A 25 -16.37 -48.29 -2.69
N GLU A 26 -16.75 -47.05 -2.42
CA GLU A 26 -17.60 -46.29 -3.33
C GLU A 26 -16.77 -46.02 -4.58
N GLU A 27 -17.13 -46.62 -5.72
CA GLU A 27 -16.52 -46.28 -7.01
C GLU A 27 -17.03 -44.91 -7.43
N PHE A 28 -16.21 -43.90 -7.21
CA PHE A 28 -16.47 -42.50 -7.58
C PHE A 28 -16.37 -42.28 -9.09
N PRO A 29 -17.06 -41.27 -9.66
CA PRO A 29 -16.89 -40.91 -11.07
C PRO A 29 -15.43 -40.59 -11.36
N ALA A 30 -14.87 -41.15 -12.44
CA ALA A 30 -13.43 -41.06 -12.75
C ALA A 30 -12.84 -39.63 -12.94
N ASN A 31 -13.66 -38.57 -12.82
CA ASN A 31 -13.30 -37.18 -13.15
C ASN A 31 -13.53 -36.16 -12.01
N SER A 32 -13.71 -36.58 -10.75
CA SER A 32 -13.89 -35.64 -9.62
C SER A 32 -12.56 -35.14 -9.01
N SER A 33 -12.54 -33.87 -8.60
CA SER A 33 -11.43 -33.32 -7.78
C SER A 33 -11.40 -34.01 -6.41
N THR A 34 -10.23 -34.29 -5.85
CA THR A 34 -10.11 -35.11 -4.63
C THR A 34 -8.90 -34.74 -3.74
N PHE A 35 -8.98 -35.12 -2.47
CA PHE A 35 -7.88 -35.01 -1.50
C PHE A 35 -7.19 -36.37 -1.32
N ILE A 36 -5.86 -36.38 -1.36
CA ILE A 36 -5.04 -37.60 -1.32
C ILE A 36 -4.03 -37.47 -0.19
N LEU A 37 -4.00 -38.46 0.70
CA LEU A 37 -2.95 -38.67 1.68
C LEU A 37 -1.94 -39.70 1.12
N PRO A 38 -0.68 -39.31 0.87
CA PRO A 38 0.33 -40.25 0.39
C PRO A 38 0.61 -41.36 1.41
N GLN A 39 0.78 -42.60 0.95
CA GLN A 39 0.91 -43.78 1.82
C GLN A 39 2.11 -43.76 2.80
N ASN A 40 3.10 -42.88 2.59
CA ASN A 40 4.30 -42.77 3.43
C ASN A 40 4.64 -41.31 3.77
N ASP A 41 3.68 -40.39 3.63
CA ASP A 41 3.87 -38.99 4.01
C ASP A 41 2.62 -38.46 4.72
N ASN A 42 2.65 -38.56 6.05
CA ASN A 42 1.54 -38.15 6.90
C ASN A 42 1.54 -36.63 7.17
N ASN A 43 2.50 -35.88 6.62
CA ASN A 43 2.57 -34.43 6.78
C ASN A 43 2.13 -33.67 5.51
N THR A 44 2.01 -34.36 4.38
CA THR A 44 1.61 -33.78 3.09
C THR A 44 0.18 -34.17 2.74
N LEU A 45 -0.61 -33.16 2.41
CA LEU A 45 -1.92 -33.32 1.77
C LEU A 45 -1.80 -32.92 0.31
N ILE A 46 -2.35 -33.73 -0.60
CA ILE A 46 -2.44 -33.38 -2.02
C ILE A 46 -3.89 -33.10 -2.38
N TYR A 47 -4.16 -31.96 -3.00
CA TYR A 47 -5.42 -31.69 -3.68
C TYR A 47 -5.21 -31.83 -5.19
N GLU A 48 -5.94 -32.74 -5.83
CA GLU A 48 -5.87 -32.98 -7.26
C GLU A 48 -7.16 -32.53 -7.95
N GLY A 49 -7.09 -31.40 -8.67
CA GLY A 49 -8.21 -30.85 -9.43
C GLY A 49 -8.41 -31.54 -10.78
N LYS A 50 -9.67 -31.80 -11.15
CA LYS A 50 -10.06 -32.45 -12.41
C LYS A 50 -10.93 -31.53 -13.27
N LYS A 51 -10.93 -31.77 -14.59
CA LYS A 51 -11.54 -30.89 -15.61
C LYS A 51 -13.08 -30.94 -15.66
N ALA A 52 -13.71 -31.98 -15.12
CA ALA A 52 -15.17 -32.12 -15.09
C ALA A 52 -15.69 -31.74 -13.70
N GLY A 53 -16.62 -30.77 -13.65
CA GLY A 53 -17.08 -30.13 -12.42
C GLY A 53 -18.02 -30.96 -11.53
N ASP A 54 -17.75 -32.25 -11.34
CA ASP A 54 -18.48 -33.08 -10.38
C ASP A 54 -17.60 -33.33 -9.14
N PHE A 55 -18.15 -32.99 -7.96
CA PHE A 55 -17.39 -32.89 -6.70
C PHE A 55 -17.43 -34.20 -5.88
N GLU A 56 -16.31 -34.48 -5.20
CA GLU A 56 -16.33 -35.11 -3.88
C GLU A 56 -16.26 -34.02 -2.81
N VAL A 57 -17.12 -34.10 -1.79
CA VAL A 57 -16.93 -33.35 -0.54
C VAL A 57 -15.85 -34.11 0.22
N ALA A 58 -14.77 -33.45 0.68
CA ALA A 58 -13.90 -34.12 1.65
C ALA A 58 -14.81 -34.46 2.84
N SER A 59 -14.93 -35.75 3.18
CA SER A 59 -15.87 -36.16 4.21
C SER A 59 -15.66 -35.30 5.45
N ASP A 60 -16.74 -34.86 6.11
CA ASP A 60 -16.68 -34.06 7.34
C ASP A 60 -15.95 -34.79 8.50
N GLU A 61 -15.33 -35.95 8.22
CA GLU A 61 -14.63 -36.85 9.13
C GLU A 61 -13.11 -36.93 8.89
N MET A 62 -12.55 -36.23 7.88
CA MET A 62 -11.09 -36.26 7.66
C MET A 62 -10.34 -35.51 8.78
N ASN A 63 -9.46 -36.23 9.49
CA ASN A 63 -8.56 -35.65 10.47
C ASN A 63 -7.31 -35.09 9.79
N TRP A 64 -7.15 -33.77 9.86
CA TRP A 64 -6.07 -33.02 9.23
C TRP A 64 -4.91 -32.67 10.17
N SER A 65 -4.95 -33.16 11.42
CA SER A 65 -3.88 -32.96 12.39
C SER A 65 -2.56 -33.56 11.89
N GLY A 66 -1.47 -32.82 12.03
CA GLY A 66 -0.13 -33.21 11.60
C GLY A 66 0.22 -32.80 10.17
N ILE A 67 -0.74 -32.33 9.37
CA ILE A 67 -0.47 -31.85 8.01
C ILE A 67 0.21 -30.50 8.06
N LYS A 68 1.41 -30.45 7.49
CA LYS A 68 2.27 -29.26 7.40
C LYS A 68 2.41 -28.74 5.98
N LYS A 69 2.10 -29.56 4.98
CA LYS A 69 2.26 -29.22 3.56
C LYS A 69 0.99 -29.51 2.77
N LEU A 70 0.56 -28.57 1.96
CA LEU A 70 -0.51 -28.74 0.97
C LEU A 70 0.07 -28.59 -0.43
N ILE A 71 -0.03 -29.63 -1.25
CA ILE A 71 0.30 -29.60 -2.68
C ILE A 71 -1.01 -29.52 -3.46
N VAL A 72 -1.15 -28.53 -4.32
CA VAL A 72 -2.30 -28.36 -5.21
C VAL A 72 -1.84 -28.57 -6.65
N LYS A 73 -2.47 -29.50 -7.36
CA LYS A 73 -2.13 -29.87 -8.73
C LYS A 73 -3.36 -30.13 -9.59
N GLY A 74 -3.18 -30.19 -10.91
CA GLY A 74 -4.27 -30.45 -11.86
C GLY A 74 -5.07 -29.19 -12.21
N HIS A 75 -6.26 -29.35 -12.77
CA HIS A 75 -7.08 -28.22 -13.20
C HIS A 75 -7.84 -27.64 -12.01
N ILE A 76 -7.56 -26.38 -11.66
CA ILE A 76 -8.13 -25.70 -10.49
C ILE A 76 -9.05 -24.56 -10.95
N ASN A 77 -10.32 -24.62 -10.59
CA ASN A 77 -11.31 -23.56 -10.83
C ASN A 77 -11.66 -22.82 -9.52
N ASN A 78 -12.44 -21.74 -9.62
CA ASN A 78 -12.83 -20.92 -8.46
C ASN A 78 -13.57 -21.68 -7.36
N LYS A 79 -14.29 -22.77 -7.69
CA LYS A 79 -14.96 -23.62 -6.69
C LYS A 79 -13.95 -24.49 -5.96
N ASP A 80 -12.96 -25.05 -6.64
CA ASP A 80 -11.86 -25.79 -6.02
C ASP A 80 -11.09 -24.90 -5.04
N ILE A 81 -10.82 -23.63 -5.42
CA ILE A 81 -10.23 -22.62 -4.54
C ILE A 81 -11.10 -22.38 -3.29
N GLY A 82 -12.43 -22.32 -3.44
CA GLY A 82 -13.36 -22.20 -2.31
C GLY A 82 -13.40 -23.43 -1.38
N ILE A 83 -13.23 -24.62 -1.93
CA ILE A 83 -13.12 -25.87 -1.16
C ILE A 83 -11.80 -25.85 -0.37
N ILE A 84 -10.68 -25.63 -1.06
CA ILE A 84 -9.37 -25.47 -0.43
C ILE A 84 -9.45 -24.41 0.66
N LYS A 85 -10.17 -23.29 0.44
CA LYS A 85 -10.41 -22.26 1.47
C LYS A 85 -11.04 -22.79 2.73
N ARG A 86 -12.16 -23.49 2.58
CA ARG A 86 -12.94 -24.01 3.70
C ARG A 86 -12.06 -24.90 4.56
N TYR A 87 -11.32 -25.81 3.92
CA TYR A 87 -10.43 -26.71 4.63
C TYR A 87 -9.19 -26.00 5.15
N ILE A 88 -8.53 -25.08 4.44
CA ILE A 88 -7.38 -24.35 5.01
C ILE A 88 -7.76 -23.52 6.24
N ALA A 89 -8.92 -22.86 6.22
CA ALA A 89 -9.40 -22.04 7.32
C ALA A 89 -9.82 -22.86 8.55
N GLU A 90 -10.38 -24.05 8.34
CA GLU A 90 -10.92 -24.93 9.40
C GLU A 90 -9.95 -26.05 9.84
N ALA A 91 -9.06 -26.53 8.97
CA ALA A 91 -8.43 -27.86 9.09
C ALA A 91 -7.10 -27.90 9.84
N PHE A 92 -6.25 -26.88 9.77
CA PHE A 92 -4.85 -27.12 10.16
C PHE A 92 -4.50 -26.71 11.59
N ASN A 93 -5.43 -26.15 12.38
CA ASN A 93 -5.16 -25.76 13.77
C ASN A 93 -3.87 -24.91 13.96
N GLY A 94 -3.40 -24.24 12.90
CA GLY A 94 -2.13 -23.51 12.85
C GLY A 94 -0.88 -24.33 12.47
N GLU A 95 -0.96 -25.58 12.04
CA GLU A 95 0.19 -26.43 11.73
C GLU A 95 0.70 -26.32 10.29
N LEU A 96 -0.13 -25.86 9.34
CA LEU A 96 0.24 -25.69 7.93
C LEU A 96 1.40 -24.70 7.77
N ARG A 97 2.50 -25.17 7.18
CA ARG A 97 3.75 -24.43 6.93
C ARG A 97 4.05 -24.21 5.45
N GLU A 98 3.55 -25.06 4.56
CA GLU A 98 3.83 -24.96 3.12
C GLU A 98 2.57 -25.14 2.27
N VAL A 99 2.43 -24.31 1.24
CA VAL A 99 1.42 -24.44 0.19
C VAL A 99 2.10 -24.36 -1.17
N ASP A 100 1.93 -25.37 -2.02
CA ASP A 100 2.58 -25.45 -3.33
C ASP A 100 1.55 -25.65 -4.45
N PHE A 101 1.37 -24.64 -5.33
CA PHE A 101 0.51 -24.71 -6.51
C PHE A 101 1.27 -24.96 -7.82
N ARG A 102 2.55 -25.29 -7.78
CA ARG A 102 3.43 -25.30 -8.97
C ARG A 102 2.90 -26.15 -10.13
N ASP A 103 2.18 -27.23 -9.82
CA ASP A 103 1.61 -28.15 -10.81
C ASP A 103 0.09 -27.95 -11.01
N ALA A 104 -0.47 -26.83 -10.53
CA ALA A 104 -1.84 -26.43 -10.77
C ALA A 104 -1.99 -25.61 -12.05
N GLU A 105 -3.03 -25.91 -12.83
CA GLU A 105 -3.50 -25.12 -13.95
C GLU A 105 -4.78 -24.38 -13.53
N VAL A 106 -4.63 -23.11 -13.16
CA VAL A 106 -5.75 -22.28 -12.67
C VAL A 106 -6.54 -21.71 -13.85
N PHE A 107 -7.84 -21.96 -13.86
CA PHE A 107 -8.76 -21.51 -14.92
C PHE A 107 -8.72 -19.98 -15.07
N GLU A 108 -8.80 -19.48 -16.32
CA GLU A 108 -8.73 -18.05 -16.69
C GLU A 108 -7.39 -17.33 -16.39
N GLY A 109 -6.36 -18.02 -15.90
CA GLY A 109 -5.00 -17.45 -15.75
C GLY A 109 -4.88 -16.37 -14.66
N GLN A 110 -5.90 -16.24 -13.81
CA GLN A 110 -5.94 -15.30 -12.69
C GLN A 110 -6.17 -16.07 -11.38
N PHE A 111 -5.30 -15.86 -10.39
CA PHE A 111 -5.44 -16.44 -9.06
C PHE A 111 -6.34 -15.53 -8.19
N ILE A 112 -7.59 -15.33 -8.61
CA ILE A 112 -8.54 -14.37 -8.02
C ILE A 112 -9.13 -14.93 -6.72
N ASN A 113 -9.47 -14.06 -5.76
CA ASN A 113 -10.22 -14.40 -4.54
C ASN A 113 -9.54 -15.47 -3.68
N SER A 114 -8.23 -15.34 -3.50
CA SER A 114 -7.44 -16.37 -2.85
C SER A 114 -7.80 -16.59 -1.36
N PRO A 115 -7.78 -17.85 -0.92
CA PRO A 115 -8.08 -18.25 0.45
C PRO A 115 -6.91 -18.07 1.41
N PHE A 116 -5.75 -17.65 0.91
CA PHE A 116 -4.49 -17.67 1.65
C PHE A 116 -4.18 -16.37 2.40
N HIS A 117 -5.17 -15.47 2.55
CA HIS A 117 -5.05 -14.33 3.44
C HIS A 117 -5.14 -14.80 4.90
N LYS A 118 -4.48 -14.09 5.81
CA LYS A 118 -4.50 -14.33 7.27
C LYS A 118 -3.91 -15.67 7.69
N LEU A 119 -3.03 -16.26 6.89
CA LEU A 119 -2.34 -17.49 7.29
C LEU A 119 -1.21 -17.16 8.26
N LYS A 120 -1.39 -17.57 9.52
CA LYS A 120 -0.52 -17.17 10.63
C LYS A 120 0.72 -18.05 10.82
N ASN A 121 0.85 -19.16 10.12
CA ASN A 121 1.93 -20.11 10.35
C ASN A 121 2.58 -20.62 9.07
N LEU A 122 2.15 -20.13 7.91
CA LEU A 122 2.72 -20.47 6.63
C LEU A 122 4.16 -19.95 6.59
N ASP A 123 5.13 -20.80 6.26
CA ASP A 123 6.52 -20.45 6.03
C ASP A 123 6.79 -20.26 4.52
N TYR A 124 6.15 -21.06 3.65
CA TYR A 124 6.41 -21.08 2.21
C TYR A 124 5.11 -21.09 1.39
N PHE A 125 5.08 -20.31 0.31
CA PHE A 125 4.02 -20.40 -0.70
C PHE A 125 4.57 -20.36 -2.12
N VAL A 126 4.10 -21.27 -2.97
CA VAL A 126 4.45 -21.31 -4.39
C VAL A 126 3.19 -21.05 -5.21
N PHE A 127 3.22 -20.01 -6.04
CA PHE A 127 2.13 -19.73 -6.98
C PHE A 127 2.12 -20.72 -8.16
N PRO A 128 0.96 -20.92 -8.83
CA PRO A 128 0.90 -21.74 -10.03
C PRO A 128 1.77 -21.18 -11.17
N ARG A 129 2.51 -22.04 -11.88
CA ARG A 129 3.49 -21.60 -12.89
C ARG A 129 2.89 -20.76 -14.01
N LYS A 130 1.67 -21.08 -14.45
CA LYS A 130 1.01 -20.50 -15.63
C LYS A 130 -0.03 -19.44 -15.25
N ILE A 131 0.40 -18.39 -14.55
CA ILE A 131 -0.47 -17.25 -14.23
C ILE A 131 0.16 -15.95 -14.73
N LYS A 132 -0.68 -14.99 -15.12
CA LYS A 132 -0.23 -13.65 -15.54
C LYS A 132 -0.36 -12.61 -14.43
N SER A 133 -1.23 -12.87 -13.46
CA SER A 133 -1.41 -12.04 -12.28
C SER A 133 -1.44 -12.92 -11.03
N THR A 134 -0.83 -12.45 -9.95
CA THR A 134 -0.97 -13.10 -8.64
C THR A 134 -2.41 -13.07 -8.13
N GLY A 135 -3.25 -12.16 -8.64
CA GLY A 135 -4.57 -11.87 -8.09
C GLY A 135 -4.50 -11.08 -6.77
N ASP A 136 -5.66 -10.58 -6.36
CA ASP A 136 -5.78 -9.65 -5.24
C ASP A 136 -5.93 -10.36 -3.88
N ASN A 137 -5.41 -9.71 -2.84
CA ASN A 137 -5.57 -10.09 -1.44
C ASN A 137 -5.09 -11.52 -1.12
N VAL A 138 -4.15 -12.03 -1.90
CA VAL A 138 -3.82 -13.45 -1.89
C VAL A 138 -3.20 -13.89 -0.59
N MET A 139 -2.27 -13.10 -0.07
CA MET A 139 -1.51 -13.39 1.13
C MET A 139 -1.63 -12.28 2.17
N SER A 140 -2.55 -11.33 1.96
CA SER A 140 -2.73 -10.21 2.87
C SER A 140 -2.88 -10.70 4.31
N GLU A 141 -2.23 -10.01 5.25
CA GLU A 141 -2.24 -10.32 6.68
C GLU A 141 -1.66 -11.71 7.02
N SER A 142 -0.79 -12.27 6.18
CA SER A 142 -0.03 -13.50 6.48
C SER A 142 1.32 -13.16 7.09
N TYR A 143 1.35 -13.04 8.43
CA TYR A 143 2.43 -12.41 9.20
C TYR A 143 3.75 -13.19 9.29
N TRP A 144 3.80 -14.47 8.93
CA TRP A 144 4.95 -15.35 9.24
C TRP A 144 5.54 -16.08 8.03
N ILE A 145 5.04 -15.77 6.84
CA ILE A 145 5.55 -16.37 5.61
C ILE A 145 6.95 -15.86 5.32
N ARG A 146 7.88 -16.81 5.22
CA ARG A 146 9.30 -16.54 5.02
C ARG A 146 9.57 -16.29 3.56
N GLU A 147 9.01 -17.11 2.68
CA GLU A 147 9.31 -17.09 1.25
C GLU A 147 8.05 -17.27 0.41
N VAL A 148 7.99 -16.52 -0.68
CA VAL A 148 6.96 -16.66 -1.72
C VAL A 148 7.63 -16.74 -3.07
N ILE A 149 7.33 -17.80 -3.80
CA ILE A 149 7.83 -18.02 -5.15
C ILE A 149 6.79 -17.51 -6.16
N VAL A 150 7.15 -16.44 -6.87
CA VAL A 150 6.34 -15.82 -7.93
C VAL A 150 6.86 -16.32 -9.30
N PRO A 151 6.03 -16.95 -10.14
CA PRO A 151 6.44 -17.49 -11.43
C PRO A 151 7.02 -16.44 -12.37
N GLU A 152 7.99 -16.86 -13.20
CA GLU A 152 8.69 -15.98 -14.15
C GLU A 152 7.78 -15.29 -15.17
N ASP A 153 6.59 -15.81 -15.44
CA ASP A 153 5.65 -15.24 -16.43
C ASP A 153 4.67 -14.21 -15.84
N VAL A 154 4.75 -13.93 -14.53
CA VAL A 154 3.85 -12.99 -13.85
C VAL A 154 4.15 -11.56 -14.26
N GLU A 155 3.13 -10.88 -14.76
CA GLU A 155 3.21 -9.49 -15.21
C GLU A 155 2.60 -8.51 -14.20
N ILE A 156 1.71 -8.98 -13.33
CA ILE A 156 0.96 -8.13 -12.38
C ILE A 156 1.02 -8.73 -10.98
N ILE A 157 1.50 -7.93 -10.02
CA ILE A 157 1.25 -8.17 -8.59
C ILE A 157 -0.07 -7.47 -8.26
N GLY A 158 -1.05 -8.24 -7.77
CA GLY A 158 -2.39 -7.76 -7.47
C GLY A 158 -2.46 -6.83 -6.26
N ASP A 159 -3.65 -6.28 -6.04
CA ASP A 159 -3.93 -5.39 -4.92
C ASP A 159 -3.80 -6.15 -3.59
N LEU A 160 -3.19 -5.54 -2.57
CA LEU A 160 -3.03 -6.10 -1.23
C LEU A 160 -2.27 -7.45 -1.18
N THR A 161 -1.69 -7.94 -2.29
CA THR A 161 -1.13 -9.30 -2.38
C THR A 161 -0.13 -9.59 -1.27
N PHE A 162 0.78 -8.66 -0.97
CA PHE A 162 1.80 -8.77 0.09
C PHE A 162 1.55 -7.83 1.29
N GLN A 163 0.32 -7.36 1.47
CA GLN A 163 -0.02 -6.48 2.59
C GLN A 163 0.28 -7.18 3.93
N VAL A 164 1.07 -6.55 4.81
CA VAL A 164 1.40 -7.04 6.17
C VAL A 164 2.18 -8.37 6.14
N VAL A 165 2.70 -8.75 4.98
CA VAL A 165 3.46 -9.98 4.84
C VAL A 165 4.87 -9.75 5.33
N SER A 166 5.34 -10.54 6.30
CA SER A 166 6.75 -10.57 6.73
C SER A 166 7.61 -11.32 5.73
N LEU A 167 7.51 -10.90 4.47
CA LEU A 167 8.19 -11.58 3.38
C LEU A 167 9.67 -11.20 3.37
N ARG A 168 10.54 -12.13 3.75
CA ARG A 168 11.95 -12.02 3.37
C ARG A 168 12.06 -12.57 1.96
N LEU A 169 12.07 -11.70 0.95
CA LEU A 169 12.39 -12.13 -0.42
C LEU A 169 13.85 -12.67 -0.38
N ASP A 170 14.06 -13.98 -0.50
CA ASP A 170 15.36 -14.70 -0.49
C ASP A 170 15.38 -15.81 -1.57
N VAL A 171 16.43 -15.97 -2.40
CA VAL A 171 16.43 -16.84 -3.61
C VAL A 171 17.14 -18.18 -3.42
N GLN A 172 16.58 -19.25 -4.00
CA GLN A 172 17.37 -20.30 -4.67
C GLN A 172 17.07 -20.36 -6.17
N GLN A 173 18.11 -20.55 -6.99
CA GLN A 173 17.97 -20.87 -8.41
C GLN A 173 17.21 -22.19 -8.57
N THR A 174 16.19 -22.21 -9.42
CA THR A 174 15.41 -23.43 -9.63
C THR A 174 16.27 -24.53 -10.27
N GLY A 175 16.19 -25.74 -9.70
CA GLY A 175 16.76 -26.94 -10.30
C GLY A 175 16.76 -28.19 -9.41
N HIS A 176 16.79 -28.05 -8.08
CA HIS A 176 16.92 -29.20 -7.18
C HIS A 176 15.96 -29.13 -5.99
N VAL A 177 15.25 -30.24 -5.76
CA VAL A 177 14.52 -30.50 -4.52
C VAL A 177 15.55 -30.86 -3.45
N TYR A 178 15.60 -30.12 -2.36
CA TYR A 178 16.28 -30.58 -1.15
C TYR A 178 15.25 -30.89 -0.05
N PRO A 179 15.39 -32.05 0.62
CA PRO A 179 14.54 -32.41 1.75
C PRO A 179 14.88 -31.56 2.97
N ILE A 180 13.85 -31.37 3.79
CA ILE A 180 13.79 -30.56 5.00
C ILE A 180 14.80 -31.06 6.04
N ASP A 181 15.81 -30.24 6.32
CA ASP A 181 16.39 -29.96 7.64
C ASP A 181 17.59 -29.01 7.42
N ILE A 182 17.55 -27.76 7.93
CA ILE A 182 18.72 -27.04 8.48
C ILE A 182 18.31 -25.66 9.06
N PRO A 183 18.87 -25.25 10.21
CA PRO A 183 18.70 -23.94 10.83
C PRO A 183 19.55 -22.87 10.13
N TYR A 184 19.01 -21.64 10.02
CA TYR A 184 19.74 -20.40 9.70
C TYR A 184 20.84 -20.54 8.62
N MET A 185 20.46 -20.51 7.34
CA MET A 185 21.40 -20.14 6.29
C MET A 185 21.36 -18.63 6.02
N PRO A 186 22.50 -17.97 5.71
CA PRO A 186 22.54 -16.65 5.14
C PRO A 186 22.22 -16.78 3.65
N ILE A 187 21.11 -16.19 3.18
CA ILE A 187 20.61 -16.38 1.81
C ILE A 187 20.61 -15.00 1.11
N GLU A 188 20.83 -15.02 -0.21
CA GLU A 188 20.86 -13.86 -1.11
C GLU A 188 19.43 -13.45 -1.54
N LYS A 189 19.13 -12.16 -1.44
CA LYS A 189 17.81 -11.51 -1.62
C LYS A 189 17.08 -11.89 -2.93
N TYR A 190 15.81 -12.29 -2.84
CA TYR A 190 14.92 -12.51 -3.99
C TYR A 190 14.40 -11.22 -4.61
N GLN A 191 14.42 -11.20 -5.93
CA GLN A 191 13.87 -10.14 -6.75
C GLN A 191 12.66 -10.69 -7.48
N LEU A 192 11.58 -9.90 -7.54
CA LEU A 192 10.44 -10.23 -8.40
C LEU A 192 10.91 -10.50 -9.84
N PRO A 193 10.16 -11.28 -10.63
CA PRO A 193 10.49 -11.50 -12.04
C PRO A 193 10.59 -10.21 -12.85
N ASN A 194 11.57 -10.13 -13.77
CA ASN A 194 11.73 -9.02 -14.74
C ASN A 194 10.59 -8.93 -15.79
N THR A 195 9.57 -9.76 -15.67
CA THR A 195 8.32 -9.69 -16.42
C THR A 195 7.26 -8.84 -15.73
N VAL A 196 7.39 -8.60 -14.42
CA VAL A 196 6.45 -7.77 -13.66
C VAL A 196 6.44 -6.34 -14.22
N ARG A 197 5.27 -5.89 -14.65
CA ARG A 197 4.99 -4.54 -15.20
C ARG A 197 4.19 -3.69 -14.24
N GLU A 198 3.36 -4.29 -13.39
CA GLU A 198 2.44 -3.57 -12.52
C GLU A 198 2.49 -4.09 -11.08
N ILE A 199 2.49 -3.15 -10.13
CA ILE A 199 2.33 -3.41 -8.70
C ILE A 199 1.01 -2.79 -8.21
N GLY A 200 0.17 -3.65 -7.64
CA GLY A 200 -1.19 -3.37 -7.17
C GLY A 200 -1.30 -2.37 -6.03
N GLN A 201 -2.53 -1.91 -5.81
CA GLN A 201 -2.89 -0.99 -4.74
C GLN A 201 -2.56 -1.63 -3.39
N PHE A 202 -1.85 -0.89 -2.52
CA PHE A 202 -1.44 -1.37 -1.19
C PHE A 202 -0.69 -2.71 -1.18
N ALA A 203 -0.11 -3.15 -2.31
CA ALA A 203 0.48 -4.48 -2.43
C ALA A 203 1.58 -4.75 -1.39
N TYR A 204 2.36 -3.73 -1.01
CA TYR A 204 3.42 -3.81 0.01
C TYR A 204 3.09 -2.98 1.27
N ARG A 205 1.82 -2.69 1.52
CA ARG A 205 1.43 -1.90 2.70
C ARG A 205 1.84 -2.66 3.97
N TYR A 206 2.46 -1.97 4.92
CA TYR A 206 3.04 -2.57 6.14
C TYR A 206 4.21 -3.53 5.90
N TYR A 207 4.95 -3.39 4.79
CA TYR A 207 6.18 -4.17 4.56
C TYR A 207 7.20 -3.91 5.70
N PRO A 208 7.68 -4.96 6.39
CA PRO A 208 8.38 -4.80 7.68
C PRO A 208 9.90 -4.68 7.57
N TYR A 209 10.48 -4.72 6.37
CA TYR A 209 11.92 -4.63 6.16
C TYR A 209 12.36 -3.24 5.69
N GLU A 210 13.65 -2.95 5.86
CA GLU A 210 14.28 -1.66 5.58
C GLU A 210 14.56 -1.45 4.08
N ASP A 211 14.58 -2.53 3.29
CA ASP A 211 14.92 -2.51 1.88
C ASP A 211 13.94 -3.34 1.03
N LEU A 212 13.63 -2.81 -0.16
CA LEU A 212 12.82 -3.47 -1.19
C LEU A 212 13.39 -3.07 -2.56
N GLU A 213 13.68 -4.07 -3.39
CA GLU A 213 14.07 -3.86 -4.77
C GLU A 213 12.94 -4.30 -5.68
N LEU A 214 12.56 -3.42 -6.61
CA LEU A 214 11.62 -3.74 -7.67
C LEU A 214 12.38 -3.97 -8.98
N PRO A 215 11.88 -4.86 -9.85
CA PRO A 215 12.45 -5.07 -11.18
C PRO A 215 12.43 -3.80 -12.03
N GLU A 216 13.43 -3.62 -12.88
CA GLU A 216 13.49 -2.50 -13.84
C GLU A 216 12.31 -2.51 -14.84
N SER A 217 11.65 -3.65 -14.97
CA SER A 217 10.51 -3.89 -15.83
C SER A 217 9.22 -3.21 -15.39
N VAL A 218 9.12 -2.82 -14.11
CA VAL A 218 7.92 -2.22 -13.53
C VAL A 218 7.66 -0.84 -14.14
N GLU A 219 6.45 -0.68 -14.66
CA GLU A 219 5.97 0.51 -15.36
C GLU A 219 4.89 1.24 -14.54
N VAL A 220 4.09 0.49 -13.78
CA VAL A 220 2.94 1.02 -13.03
C VAL A 220 3.04 0.62 -11.56
N ILE A 221 2.90 1.60 -10.67
CA ILE A 221 2.74 1.42 -9.22
C ILE A 221 1.45 2.11 -8.81
N LYS A 222 0.57 1.40 -8.10
CA LYS A 222 -0.75 1.89 -7.68
C LYS A 222 -0.76 2.50 -6.27
N ARG A 223 -1.88 3.17 -5.96
CA ARG A 223 -2.10 3.92 -4.71
C ARG A 223 -1.64 3.14 -3.46
N GLY A 224 -0.94 3.85 -2.58
CA GLY A 224 -0.57 3.37 -1.25
C GLY A 224 0.28 2.11 -1.22
N CYS A 225 0.91 1.73 -2.33
CA CYS A 225 1.68 0.49 -2.46
C CYS A 225 2.67 0.29 -1.32
N PHE A 226 3.36 1.34 -0.89
CA PHE A 226 4.38 1.32 0.18
C PHE A 226 3.97 2.13 1.40
N ALA A 227 2.67 2.20 1.71
CA ALA A 227 2.20 2.88 2.91
C ALA A 227 2.56 2.09 4.18
N ASN A 228 2.91 2.80 5.26
CA ASN A 228 3.24 2.27 6.58
C ASN A 228 4.38 1.23 6.57
N THR A 229 5.35 1.38 5.67
CA THR A 229 6.49 0.46 5.56
C THR A 229 7.63 0.83 6.51
N LYS A 230 8.57 -0.10 6.68
CA LYS A 230 9.84 0.09 7.39
C LYS A 230 11.02 0.49 6.49
N LEU A 231 10.75 0.78 5.22
CA LEU A 231 11.78 1.17 4.26
C LEU A 231 12.54 2.40 4.74
N THR A 232 13.87 2.35 4.70
CA THR A 232 14.75 3.48 5.02
C THR A 232 15.18 4.24 3.77
N SER A 233 15.22 3.54 2.64
CA SER A 233 15.48 4.09 1.31
C SER A 233 14.61 3.42 0.25
N PHE A 234 14.34 4.12 -0.85
CA PHE A 234 13.66 3.50 -1.99
C PHE A 234 14.11 4.11 -3.33
N THR A 235 14.41 3.23 -4.30
CA THR A 235 14.72 3.63 -5.68
C THR A 235 13.64 3.14 -6.62
N PHE A 236 13.03 4.06 -7.36
CA PHE A 236 12.01 3.71 -8.35
C PHE A 236 12.61 3.06 -9.59
N PRO A 237 11.93 2.06 -10.17
CA PRO A 237 12.27 1.54 -11.50
C PRO A 237 12.22 2.64 -12.57
N PRO A 238 13.13 2.63 -13.57
CA PRO A 238 13.33 3.74 -14.50
C PRO A 238 12.12 4.00 -15.42
N LYS A 239 11.24 3.02 -15.60
CA LYS A 239 10.05 3.12 -16.46
C LYS A 239 8.82 3.72 -15.76
N VAL A 240 8.86 3.91 -14.44
CA VAL A 240 7.72 4.47 -13.71
C VAL A 240 7.53 5.94 -14.08
N THR A 241 6.35 6.27 -14.60
CA THR A 241 6.02 7.64 -15.06
C THR A 241 5.17 8.43 -14.07
N ALA A 242 4.61 7.79 -13.04
CA ALA A 242 3.79 8.46 -12.04
C ALA A 242 4.05 7.90 -10.64
N LEU A 243 4.10 8.79 -9.64
CA LEU A 243 4.06 8.41 -8.23
C LEU A 243 2.60 8.49 -7.79
N PRO A 244 1.95 7.40 -7.36
CA PRO A 244 0.53 7.41 -7.07
C PRO A 244 0.22 8.06 -5.72
N ASP A 245 -1.07 8.30 -5.47
CA ASP A 245 -1.56 8.79 -4.17
C ASP A 245 -1.07 7.92 -3.01
N GLU A 246 -0.73 8.56 -1.89
CA GLU A 246 -0.39 7.93 -0.61
C GLU A 246 0.74 6.90 -0.68
N CYS A 247 1.58 6.92 -1.73
CA CYS A 247 2.53 5.87 -2.05
C CYS A 247 3.37 5.41 -0.86
N PHE A 248 3.90 6.34 -0.05
CA PHE A 248 4.65 6.10 1.19
C PHE A 248 3.98 6.69 2.43
N LEU A 249 2.64 6.80 2.43
CA LEU A 249 1.90 7.36 3.56
C LEU A 249 2.28 6.65 4.87
N SER A 250 2.72 7.44 5.86
CA SER A 250 3.14 6.98 7.20
C SER A 250 4.30 5.99 7.21
N SER A 251 5.14 5.96 6.18
CA SER A 251 6.42 5.22 6.20
C SER A 251 7.46 6.02 7.00
N ALA A 252 7.32 5.96 8.32
CA ALA A 252 8.01 6.82 9.28
C ALA A 252 9.52 6.62 9.37
N ASP A 253 10.08 5.62 8.69
CA ASP A 253 11.51 5.33 8.69
C ASP A 253 12.17 5.67 7.34
N LEU A 254 11.40 6.12 6.34
CA LEU A 254 11.90 6.47 5.01
C LEU A 254 12.62 7.82 5.03
N GLU A 255 13.93 7.80 4.79
CA GLU A 255 14.82 8.96 4.83
C GLU A 255 15.26 9.41 3.42
N THR A 256 15.39 8.47 2.49
CA THR A 256 15.92 8.75 1.15
C THR A 256 15.04 8.15 0.05
N ILE A 257 14.89 8.90 -1.04
CA ILE A 257 14.12 8.48 -2.21
C ILE A 257 14.82 8.90 -3.49
N THR A 258 14.91 7.98 -4.44
CA THR A 258 15.42 8.25 -5.79
C THR A 258 14.25 8.18 -6.77
N LEU A 259 13.86 9.33 -7.32
CA LEU A 259 12.81 9.45 -8.33
C LEU A 259 13.38 9.10 -9.73
N PRO A 260 12.61 8.48 -10.63
CA PRO A 260 13.07 8.16 -11.96
C PRO A 260 13.01 9.39 -12.89
N GLU A 261 13.98 9.56 -13.78
CA GLU A 261 14.04 10.70 -14.72
C GLU A 261 12.78 10.86 -15.59
N GLY A 262 12.08 9.76 -15.86
CA GLY A 262 10.85 9.72 -16.65
C GLY A 262 9.60 10.24 -15.92
N LEU A 263 9.65 10.52 -14.61
CA LEU A 263 8.50 10.86 -13.79
C LEU A 263 7.77 12.12 -14.29
N LYS A 264 6.45 12.03 -14.47
CA LYS A 264 5.60 13.10 -15.03
C LYS A 264 4.62 13.69 -14.02
N SER A 265 4.15 12.88 -13.08
CA SER A 265 3.19 13.30 -12.07
C SER A 265 3.47 12.67 -10.72
N ILE A 266 3.05 13.38 -9.68
CA ILE A 266 3.06 12.93 -8.29
C ILE A 266 1.66 13.10 -7.71
N GLY A 267 1.12 12.04 -7.12
CA GLY A 267 -0.20 12.01 -6.51
C GLY A 267 -0.28 12.78 -5.20
N SER A 268 -1.39 12.57 -4.49
CA SER A 268 -1.74 13.26 -3.25
C SER A 268 -1.08 12.59 -2.04
N ALA A 269 -0.56 13.41 -1.11
CA ALA A 269 0.09 12.99 0.13
C ALA A 269 1.07 11.80 0.02
N PRO A 270 1.93 11.72 -1.01
CA PRO A 270 2.74 10.54 -1.29
C PRO A 270 3.80 10.29 -0.21
N PHE A 271 4.22 11.34 0.50
CA PHE A 271 5.30 11.32 1.50
C PHE A 271 4.83 11.69 2.91
N ALA A 272 3.53 11.85 3.13
CA ALA A 272 3.03 12.31 4.42
C ALA A 272 3.43 11.34 5.55
N GLY A 273 4.09 11.87 6.59
CA GLY A 273 4.60 11.06 7.71
C GLY A 273 5.88 10.28 7.42
N THR A 274 6.65 10.67 6.41
CA THR A 274 8.02 10.17 6.17
C THR A 274 9.07 11.07 6.85
N LYS A 275 10.34 10.63 6.87
CA LYS A 275 11.50 11.39 7.39
C LYS A 275 12.39 11.94 6.27
N ILE A 276 11.88 12.04 5.04
CA ILE A 276 12.66 12.53 3.90
C ILE A 276 13.13 13.96 4.18
N GLU A 277 14.44 14.19 4.08
CA GLU A 277 15.06 15.50 4.30
C GLU A 277 15.50 16.18 3.00
N GLU A 278 15.73 15.42 1.93
CA GLU A 278 16.09 15.94 0.62
C GLU A 278 15.17 15.33 -0.45
N LEU A 279 14.59 16.19 -1.29
CA LEU A 279 13.81 15.77 -2.45
C LEU A 279 14.39 16.36 -3.73
N LEU A 280 14.88 15.48 -4.61
CA LEU A 280 15.45 15.85 -5.90
C LEU A 280 14.45 15.53 -7.02
N MET A 281 13.68 16.54 -7.46
CA MET A 281 12.71 16.34 -8.54
C MET A 281 13.40 16.32 -9.92
N PRO A 282 13.11 15.32 -10.78
CA PRO A 282 13.44 15.40 -12.20
C PRO A 282 12.64 16.50 -12.90
N ASP A 283 13.18 17.04 -13.98
CA ASP A 283 12.64 18.25 -14.62
C ASP A 283 11.32 18.01 -15.39
N GLY A 284 10.90 16.75 -15.54
CA GLY A 284 9.72 16.33 -16.29
C GLY A 284 8.41 16.32 -15.52
N ILE A 285 8.42 16.57 -14.21
CA ILE A 285 7.20 16.55 -13.37
C ILE A 285 6.40 17.83 -13.62
N LYS A 286 5.16 17.66 -14.07
CA LYS A 286 4.23 18.76 -14.39
C LYS A 286 3.19 18.98 -13.31
N GLU A 287 2.79 17.91 -12.65
CA GLU A 287 1.62 17.87 -11.75
C GLU A 287 2.01 17.25 -10.41
N VAL A 288 1.58 17.89 -9.33
CA VAL A 288 1.67 17.38 -7.96
C VAL A 288 0.29 17.45 -7.30
N GLY A 289 -0.09 16.39 -6.59
CA GLY A 289 -1.39 16.27 -5.95
C GLY A 289 -1.53 17.08 -4.67
N GLU A 290 -2.74 17.04 -4.09
CA GLU A 290 -3.02 17.67 -2.81
C GLU A 290 -2.10 17.12 -1.72
N GLY A 291 -1.53 18.01 -0.91
CA GLY A 291 -0.65 17.59 0.18
C GLY A 291 0.66 16.93 -0.26
N PHE A 292 1.14 17.18 -1.48
CA PHE A 292 2.40 16.66 -2.03
C PHE A 292 3.55 16.55 -1.01
N LEU A 293 3.83 17.62 -0.27
CA LEU A 293 4.83 17.72 0.80
C LEU A 293 4.16 17.98 2.16
N SER A 294 2.94 17.51 2.39
CA SER A 294 2.23 17.75 3.65
C SER A 294 2.89 17.00 4.81
N GLY A 295 3.30 17.75 5.84
CA GLY A 295 3.82 17.21 7.10
C GLY A 295 5.19 16.55 6.98
N ILE A 296 5.99 16.94 5.98
CA ILE A 296 7.39 16.51 5.86
C ILE A 296 8.34 17.66 6.21
N HIS A 297 9.55 17.30 6.64
CA HIS A 297 10.54 18.24 7.16
C HIS A 297 11.79 18.30 6.26
N LEU A 298 11.60 18.78 5.03
CA LEU A 298 12.69 18.90 4.07
C LEU A 298 13.70 19.98 4.49
N LYS A 299 14.99 19.64 4.41
CA LYS A 299 16.10 20.58 4.46
C LYS A 299 16.45 21.11 3.07
N LYS A 300 16.21 20.32 2.02
CA LYS A 300 16.53 20.68 0.64
C LYS A 300 15.49 20.16 -0.35
N ILE A 301 15.15 21.01 -1.31
CA ILE A 301 14.27 20.67 -2.43
C ILE A 301 14.89 21.17 -3.73
N LYS A 302 15.01 20.29 -4.72
CA LYS A 302 15.19 20.67 -6.12
C LYS A 302 13.83 20.60 -6.79
N TRP A 303 13.36 21.73 -7.29
CA TRP A 303 12.09 21.83 -8.02
C TRP A 303 12.24 21.32 -9.46
N SER A 304 11.21 20.63 -9.95
CA SER A 304 11.07 20.36 -11.38
C SER A 304 10.92 21.68 -12.15
N GLN A 305 11.60 21.79 -13.30
CA GLN A 305 11.47 22.95 -14.19
C GLN A 305 10.12 23.00 -14.92
N SER A 306 9.41 21.86 -15.03
CA SER A 306 8.09 21.80 -15.66
C SER A 306 6.93 21.95 -14.67
N LEU A 307 7.20 22.08 -13.37
CA LEU A 307 6.15 22.21 -12.36
C LEU A 307 5.62 23.64 -12.35
N VAL A 308 4.33 23.79 -12.61
CA VAL A 308 3.65 25.10 -12.72
C VAL A 308 2.71 25.40 -11.56
N GLU A 309 2.37 24.40 -10.75
CA GLU A 309 1.37 24.52 -9.70
C GLU A 309 1.84 23.83 -8.41
N LEU A 310 1.58 24.48 -7.28
CA LEU A 310 1.50 23.84 -5.96
C LEU A 310 0.04 23.76 -5.58
N GLY A 311 -0.54 22.57 -5.59
CA GLY A 311 -1.96 22.35 -5.31
C GLY A 311 -2.35 22.66 -3.86
N ASN A 312 -3.62 22.37 -3.55
CA ASN A 312 -4.16 22.57 -2.20
C ASN A 312 -3.31 21.85 -1.15
N ARG A 313 -3.01 22.54 -0.04
CA ARG A 313 -2.24 22.00 1.09
C ARG A 313 -0.88 21.40 0.72
N ALA A 314 -0.35 21.70 -0.48
CA ALA A 314 0.83 21.04 -1.05
C ALA A 314 2.06 21.10 -0.12
N MET A 315 2.20 22.14 0.68
CA MET A 315 3.30 22.31 1.64
C MET A 315 2.77 22.56 3.07
N ARG A 316 1.64 21.94 3.44
CA ARG A 316 1.10 22.05 4.81
C ARG A 316 2.11 21.50 5.84
N GLY A 317 2.29 22.17 6.96
CA GLY A 317 3.05 21.67 8.11
C GLY A 317 4.55 21.51 7.84
N ASN A 318 5.10 22.24 6.87
CA ASN A 318 6.54 22.21 6.59
C ASN A 318 7.33 23.08 7.58
N ASN A 319 8.66 22.89 7.63
CA ASN A 319 9.53 23.57 8.58
C ASN A 319 10.77 24.24 7.98
N PHE A 320 10.73 24.60 6.69
CA PHE A 320 11.78 25.39 6.06
C PHE A 320 12.02 26.69 6.84
N ALA A 321 13.26 27.01 7.20
CA ALA A 321 13.57 28.31 7.82
C ALA A 321 13.26 29.48 6.86
N GLU A 322 13.62 29.30 5.60
CA GLU A 322 13.39 30.21 4.49
C GLU A 322 12.87 29.43 3.29
N LEU A 323 11.88 29.99 2.59
CA LEU A 323 11.31 29.35 1.40
C LEU A 323 11.20 30.33 0.24
N ARG A 324 11.90 30.04 -0.87
CA ARG A 324 11.78 30.79 -2.12
C ARG A 324 10.97 29.98 -3.11
N ILE A 325 9.78 30.46 -3.46
CA ILE A 325 8.97 29.85 -4.50
C ILE A 325 9.59 30.20 -5.85
N PRO A 326 9.95 29.20 -6.67
CA PRO A 326 10.69 29.46 -7.89
C PRO A 326 9.76 29.96 -9.00
N GLY A 327 10.31 30.68 -9.97
CA GLY A 327 9.52 31.47 -10.93
C GLY A 327 8.67 30.68 -11.92
N GLN A 328 8.91 29.38 -12.07
CA GLN A 328 8.07 28.51 -12.89
C GLN A 328 6.71 28.20 -12.26
N ILE A 329 6.57 28.35 -10.94
CA ILE A 329 5.30 28.15 -10.25
C ILE A 329 4.43 29.39 -10.48
N VAL A 330 3.29 29.19 -11.13
CA VAL A 330 2.33 30.26 -11.46
C VAL A 330 1.05 30.18 -10.62
N HIS A 331 0.76 29.00 -10.02
CA HIS A 331 -0.43 28.77 -9.19
C HIS A 331 -0.05 28.20 -7.82
N ILE A 332 -0.60 28.81 -6.76
CA ILE A 332 -0.54 28.36 -5.38
C ILE A 332 -1.95 28.05 -4.90
N GLY A 333 -2.23 26.81 -4.49
CA GLY A 333 -3.56 26.36 -4.08
C GLY A 333 -3.99 26.79 -2.68
N GLU A 334 -5.22 26.42 -2.31
CA GLU A 334 -5.81 26.72 -1.01
C GLU A 334 -4.96 26.14 0.12
N SER A 335 -4.73 26.94 1.17
CA SER A 335 -4.01 26.50 2.38
C SER A 335 -2.65 25.85 2.10
N CYS A 336 -1.99 26.23 1.00
CA CYS A 336 -0.75 25.60 0.54
C CYS A 336 0.32 25.49 1.64
N PHE A 337 0.50 26.53 2.45
CA PHE A 337 1.49 26.60 3.53
C PHE A 337 0.86 26.51 4.93
N TYR A 338 -0.34 25.95 5.06
CA TYR A 338 -1.03 25.87 6.34
C TYR A 338 -0.18 25.19 7.42
N GLN A 339 -0.12 25.74 8.64
CA GLN A 339 0.65 25.19 9.77
C GLN A 339 2.16 25.07 9.53
N SER A 340 2.68 25.68 8.45
CA SER A 340 4.12 25.71 8.21
C SER A 340 4.81 26.68 9.16
N THR A 341 5.99 26.31 9.63
CA THR A 341 6.76 27.07 10.62
C THR A 341 7.79 28.00 9.97
N THR A 342 7.68 28.23 8.66
CA THR A 342 8.59 29.07 7.88
C THR A 342 8.55 30.52 8.33
N LYS A 343 9.74 31.07 8.57
CA LYS A 343 9.91 32.45 9.06
C LYS A 343 9.91 33.47 7.94
N ARG A 344 10.50 33.12 6.79
CA ARG A 344 10.63 34.04 5.65
C ARG A 344 10.26 33.33 4.36
N ILE A 345 9.37 33.94 3.58
CA ILE A 345 8.87 33.37 2.33
C ILE A 345 8.94 34.39 1.18
N TRP A 346 9.40 33.97 0.01
CA TRP A 346 9.47 34.78 -1.21
C TRP A 346 8.54 34.24 -2.27
N PHE A 347 7.66 35.10 -2.77
CA PHE A 347 6.76 34.83 -3.89
C PHE A 347 7.26 35.51 -5.16
N HIS A 348 7.47 34.71 -6.21
CA HIS A 348 7.88 35.22 -7.51
C HIS A 348 6.76 36.02 -8.19
N LYS A 349 7.14 37.01 -9.02
CA LYS A 349 6.20 37.89 -9.74
C LYS A 349 5.29 37.15 -10.73
N ASP A 350 5.70 35.97 -11.16
CA ASP A 350 4.99 35.17 -12.19
C ASP A 350 3.87 34.31 -11.59
N ILE A 351 3.72 34.30 -10.26
CA ILE A 351 2.57 33.69 -9.60
C ILE A 351 1.33 34.54 -9.89
N THR A 352 0.39 34.01 -10.66
CA THR A 352 -0.83 34.71 -11.09
C THR A 352 -2.06 34.30 -10.30
N GLU A 353 -2.03 33.13 -9.67
CA GLU A 353 -3.16 32.57 -8.93
C GLU A 353 -2.75 32.19 -7.50
N LEU A 354 -3.46 32.75 -6.53
CA LEU A 354 -3.29 32.47 -5.11
C LEU A 354 -4.59 31.88 -4.55
N GLY A 355 -4.46 30.76 -3.86
CA GLY A 355 -5.56 30.07 -3.22
C GLY A 355 -5.91 30.72 -1.89
N ARG A 356 -7.16 30.49 -1.47
CA ARG A 356 -7.68 30.96 -0.19
C ARG A 356 -6.76 30.50 0.95
N GLY A 357 -6.46 31.37 1.90
CA GLY A 357 -5.70 31.05 3.11
C GLY A 357 -4.33 30.43 2.87
N PHE A 358 -3.69 30.70 1.73
CA PHE A 358 -2.44 30.04 1.32
C PHE A 358 -1.33 30.12 2.38
N ILE A 359 -1.29 31.19 3.20
CA ILE A 359 -0.36 31.36 4.34
C ILE A 359 -1.05 31.36 5.72
N ASN A 360 -2.31 30.97 5.82
CA ASN A 360 -3.00 30.91 7.12
C ASN A 360 -2.33 29.87 8.04
N GLY A 361 -2.34 30.11 9.35
CA GLY A 361 -1.77 29.20 10.36
C GLY A 361 -0.25 29.15 10.39
N MET A 362 0.44 30.04 9.66
CA MET A 362 1.88 30.22 9.76
C MET A 362 2.24 31.11 10.96
N ASP A 363 2.11 30.58 12.17
CA ASP A 363 2.26 31.34 13.42
C ASP A 363 3.70 31.87 13.67
N ASN A 364 4.70 31.27 13.01
CA ASN A 364 6.11 31.67 13.10
C ASN A 364 6.56 32.59 11.95
N LEU A 365 5.65 32.98 11.05
CA LEU A 365 5.97 33.84 9.93
C LEU A 365 6.43 35.22 10.44
N GLU A 366 7.58 35.67 9.96
CA GLU A 366 8.19 36.95 10.31
C GLU A 366 8.18 37.89 9.10
N GLU A 367 8.48 37.37 7.91
CA GLU A 367 8.65 38.17 6.69
C GLU A 367 8.02 37.50 5.47
N VAL A 368 7.26 38.28 4.71
CA VAL A 368 6.72 37.92 3.40
C VAL A 368 7.33 38.86 2.38
N HIS A 369 8.03 38.31 1.39
CA HIS A 369 8.61 39.05 0.29
C HIS A 369 7.82 38.77 -0.99
N VAL A 370 7.43 39.83 -1.67
CA VAL A 370 6.64 39.73 -2.89
C VAL A 370 7.28 40.53 -4.02
N ALA A 371 7.20 40.00 -5.23
CA ALA A 371 7.78 40.64 -6.41
C ALA A 371 6.72 41.28 -7.35
N TRP A 372 5.44 41.28 -6.98
CA TRP A 372 4.40 41.90 -7.80
C TRP A 372 4.40 43.42 -7.68
N VAL A 373 4.44 44.10 -8.83
CA VAL A 373 4.32 45.57 -8.88
C VAL A 373 2.94 46.08 -8.49
N ALA A 374 1.92 45.22 -8.54
CA ALA A 374 0.59 45.47 -8.04
C ALA A 374 0.13 44.26 -7.19
N PRO A 375 -0.49 44.48 -6.03
CA PRO A 375 -0.96 43.39 -5.17
C PRO A 375 -2.01 42.52 -5.90
N PRO A 376 -1.86 41.18 -5.89
CA PRO A 376 -2.90 40.28 -6.38
C PRO A 376 -4.24 40.49 -5.64
N PRO A 377 -5.39 40.24 -6.28
CA PRO A 377 -6.70 40.37 -5.61
C PRO A 377 -6.78 39.48 -4.36
N ALA A 378 -7.06 40.07 -3.20
CA ALA A 378 -7.00 39.36 -1.92
C ALA A 378 -8.31 39.31 -1.13
N ASN A 379 -9.46 39.49 -1.79
CA ASN A 379 -10.76 39.55 -1.12
C ASN A 379 -11.09 38.30 -0.28
N THR A 380 -10.55 37.14 -0.65
CA THR A 380 -10.72 35.88 0.10
C THR A 380 -9.40 35.22 0.50
N LEU A 381 -8.25 35.75 0.06
CA LEU A 381 -6.94 35.11 0.29
C LEU A 381 -6.57 34.96 1.76
N PHE A 382 -7.07 35.85 2.62
CA PHE A 382 -6.77 35.86 4.05
C PHE A 382 -8.00 35.53 4.91
N ASP A 383 -9.10 35.08 4.28
CA ASP A 383 -10.27 34.64 5.03
C ASP A 383 -9.92 33.41 5.85
N ASN A 384 -10.42 33.37 7.08
CA ASN A 384 -10.23 32.20 7.92
C ASN A 384 -10.98 31.00 7.32
N ILE A 385 -10.27 29.90 7.14
CA ILE A 385 -10.80 28.71 6.48
C ILE A 385 -11.22 27.72 7.56
N LEU A 386 -12.44 27.21 7.48
CA LEU A 386 -12.82 26.01 8.20
C LEU A 386 -12.26 24.82 7.43
N ILE A 387 -11.16 24.24 7.91
CA ILE A 387 -10.57 23.04 7.35
C ILE A 387 -11.07 21.86 8.20
N ASN A 388 -11.62 20.84 7.56
CA ASN A 388 -12.05 19.64 8.26
C ASN A 388 -11.87 18.37 7.41
N PRO A 389 -10.76 17.64 7.58
CA PRO A 389 -10.58 16.31 7.01
C PRO A 389 -10.97 15.16 7.95
N LEU A 390 -11.24 15.42 9.25
CA LEU A 390 -11.33 14.40 10.32
C LEU A 390 -12.60 14.48 11.21
N GLY A 391 -13.57 15.30 10.86
CA GLY A 391 -14.82 15.53 11.61
C GLY A 391 -14.83 16.75 12.55
N THR A 392 -13.69 17.36 12.88
CA THR A 392 -13.63 18.57 13.73
C THR A 392 -13.40 19.85 12.92
N PRO A 393 -14.18 20.93 13.12
CA PRO A 393 -13.91 22.21 12.48
C PRO A 393 -12.59 22.81 13.00
N GLU A 394 -11.53 22.82 12.19
CA GLU A 394 -10.34 23.61 12.48
C GLU A 394 -10.46 24.98 11.80
N TYR A 395 -10.53 26.04 12.60
CA TYR A 395 -10.54 27.40 12.10
C TYR A 395 -9.10 27.86 11.87
N ASN A 396 -8.68 27.85 10.62
CA ASN A 396 -7.34 28.27 10.22
C ASN A 396 -7.27 29.80 10.13
N LYS A 397 -6.61 30.43 11.11
CA LYS A 397 -6.50 31.88 11.22
C LYS A 397 -5.42 32.44 10.29
N SER A 398 -5.66 33.64 9.75
CA SER A 398 -4.58 34.43 9.12
C SER A 398 -3.38 34.63 10.05
N PRO A 399 -2.16 34.84 9.50
CA PRO A 399 -1.01 35.26 10.28
C PRO A 399 -1.27 36.54 11.08
N ASP A 400 -0.47 36.76 12.12
CA ASP A 400 -0.50 37.99 12.90
C ASP A 400 0.09 39.17 12.09
N PHE A 401 -0.75 39.81 11.27
CA PHE A 401 -0.37 40.90 10.38
C PHE A 401 0.20 42.15 11.09
N GLU A 402 0.08 42.25 12.42
CA GLU A 402 0.76 43.28 13.22
C GLU A 402 2.27 42.99 13.33
N LYS A 403 2.65 41.71 13.39
CA LYS A 403 4.03 41.25 13.57
C LYS A 403 4.75 40.96 12.25
N VAL A 404 4.03 40.46 11.24
CA VAL A 404 4.62 40.08 9.96
C VAL A 404 4.98 41.32 9.14
N LYS A 405 6.23 41.38 8.67
CA LYS A 405 6.67 42.40 7.70
C LYS A 405 6.38 41.95 6.28
N LEU A 406 5.78 42.83 5.50
CA LEU A 406 5.56 42.64 4.06
C LEU A 406 6.57 43.49 3.29
N TYR A 407 7.47 42.84 2.59
CA TYR A 407 8.44 43.46 1.69
C TYR A 407 7.88 43.46 0.26
N VAL A 408 7.79 44.65 -0.33
CA VAL A 408 7.18 44.88 -1.66
C VAL A 408 8.16 45.62 -2.57
N PRO A 409 8.01 45.58 -3.90
CA PRO A 409 8.91 46.28 -4.81
C PRO A 409 8.93 47.80 -4.56
N ALA A 410 10.10 48.42 -4.72
CA ALA A 410 10.27 49.87 -4.64
C ALA A 410 9.19 50.68 -5.40
N GLY A 411 8.61 51.69 -4.74
CA GLY A 411 7.58 52.56 -5.29
C GLY A 411 6.16 51.98 -5.28
N THR A 412 5.93 50.78 -4.72
CA THR A 412 4.62 50.10 -4.75
C THR A 412 3.90 50.08 -3.40
N ALA A 413 4.52 50.53 -2.30
CA ALA A 413 3.94 50.39 -0.95
C ALA A 413 2.55 51.00 -0.81
N ASN A 414 2.28 52.13 -1.49
CA ASN A 414 0.95 52.75 -1.47
C ASN A 414 -0.13 51.88 -2.13
N LEU A 415 0.21 51.04 -3.11
CA LEU A 415 -0.74 50.11 -3.72
C LEU A 415 -1.14 49.03 -2.71
N TYR A 416 -0.16 48.44 -2.02
CA TYR A 416 -0.41 47.42 -1.00
C TYR A 416 -1.17 47.96 0.22
N LYS A 417 -0.84 49.17 0.69
CA LYS A 417 -1.54 49.85 1.81
C LYS A 417 -3.03 50.09 1.54
N ASN A 418 -3.43 50.19 0.27
CA ASN A 418 -4.81 50.44 -0.13
C ASN A 418 -5.55 49.19 -0.63
N ALA A 419 -4.83 48.11 -0.94
CA ALA A 419 -5.43 46.90 -1.49
C ALA A 419 -6.17 46.08 -0.40
N PRO A 420 -7.37 45.55 -0.71
CA PRO A 420 -8.06 44.60 0.17
C PRO A 420 -7.13 43.44 0.56
N GLY A 421 -7.25 42.93 1.80
CA GLY A 421 -6.38 41.88 2.32
C GLY A 421 -4.97 42.36 2.67
N TRP A 422 -4.21 42.87 1.68
CA TRP A 422 -2.82 43.32 1.86
C TRP A 422 -2.67 44.51 2.80
N LYS A 423 -3.66 45.40 2.86
CA LYS A 423 -3.72 46.50 3.85
C LYS A 423 -3.73 46.03 5.31
N ASN A 424 -3.95 44.74 5.56
CA ASN A 424 -3.93 44.19 6.91
C ASN A 424 -2.51 44.15 7.49
N PHE A 425 -1.48 43.98 6.65
CA PHE A 425 -0.07 44.07 7.06
C PHE A 425 0.25 45.48 7.54
N LYS A 426 0.66 45.62 8.81
CA LYS A 426 0.98 46.95 9.38
C LYS A 426 2.37 47.44 9.05
N GLN A 427 3.27 46.51 8.74
CA GLN A 427 4.66 46.79 8.41
C GLN A 427 4.90 46.49 6.94
N ILE A 428 4.63 47.47 6.07
CA ILE A 428 4.92 47.37 4.62
C ILE A 428 6.19 48.14 4.31
N ILE A 429 7.20 47.43 3.82
CA ILE A 429 8.57 47.92 3.58
C ILE A 429 8.86 47.79 2.08
N GLU A 430 9.49 48.78 1.49
CA GLU A 430 9.94 48.72 0.10
C GLU A 430 11.36 48.15 0.05
N GLU A 431 11.60 47.22 -0.88
CA GLU A 431 12.93 46.66 -1.19
C GLU A 431 13.28 46.70 -2.68
#